data_AF-A0A821K0B0-F1
#
_entry.id   AF-A0A821K0B0-F1
#
_cell.length_a   1.000
_cell.length_b   1.000
_cell.length_c   1.000
_cell.angle_alpha   90.00
_cell.angle_beta   90.00
_cell.angle_gamma   90.00
#
_symmetry.space_group_name_H-M   'P 1'
#
loop_
_entity.id
_entity.type
_entity.pdbx_description
1 polymer ?
#
loop_
_entity_poly.entity_id
_entity_poly.type
_entity_poly.pdbx_seq_one_letter_code
_entity_poly.pdbx_strand_id
1 'polypeptide(L)'
;ERLARLQNAFPNIKYMFAVGGWENSQYFSSIAASPDKRVRVIASTLKLLDEYRMDGIDIDWEHPVTGGAVEGIPEDKQNYV
;
A
#
# COMPACT_ATOMS: atom_id res chain seq x y z
N GLU A 1 -17.70 -3.57 -13.22
CA GLU A 1 -17.93 -3.89 -14.65
C GLU A 1 -16.68 -3.84 -15.54
N ARG A 2 -15.86 -2.78 -15.50
CA ARG A 2 -14.68 -2.67 -16.40
C ARG A 2 -13.58 -3.72 -16.12
N LEU A 3 -13.25 -3.98 -14.86
CA LEU A 3 -12.21 -4.96 -14.49
C LEU A 3 -12.61 -6.39 -14.86
N ALA A 4 -13.87 -6.77 -14.63
CA ALA A 4 -14.38 -8.09 -15.02
C ALA A 4 -14.29 -8.36 -16.53
N ARG A 5 -14.47 -7.34 -17.38
CA ARG A 5 -14.29 -7.50 -18.83
C ARG A 5 -12.83 -7.74 -19.22
N LEU A 6 -11.89 -7.08 -18.54
CA LEU A 6 -10.46 -7.28 -18.77
C LEU A 6 -10.01 -8.66 -18.30
N GLN A 7 -10.55 -9.17 -17.19
CA GLN A 7 -10.32 -10.54 -16.73
C GLN A 7 -10.72 -11.58 -17.79
N ASN A 8 -11.88 -11.41 -18.43
CA ASN A 8 -12.32 -12.33 -19.48
C ASN A 8 -11.42 -12.28 -20.73
N ALA A 9 -10.91 -11.10 -21.09
CA ALA A 9 -10.02 -10.94 -22.24
C ALA A 9 -8.60 -11.44 -21.97
N PHE A 10 -8.15 -11.35 -20.72
CA PHE A 10 -6.80 -11.70 -20.28
C PHE A 10 -6.88 -12.54 -19.00
N PRO A 11 -7.08 -13.87 -19.11
CA PRO A 11 -7.39 -14.71 -17.94
C PRO A 11 -6.28 -14.79 -16.88
N ASN A 12 -5.07 -14.35 -17.20
CA ASN A 12 -3.92 -14.34 -16.30
C ASN A 12 -3.53 -12.93 -15.81
N ILE A 13 -4.33 -11.91 -16.12
CA ILE A 13 -4.06 -10.55 -15.66
C ILE A 13 -4.24 -10.47 -14.13
N LYS A 14 -3.33 -9.75 -13.48
CA LYS A 14 -3.37 -9.49 -12.04
C LYS A 14 -3.75 -8.05 -11.78
N TYR A 15 -4.50 -7.82 -10.71
CA TYR A 15 -4.88 -6.48 -10.24
C TYR A 15 -4.38 -6.24 -8.84
N MET A 16 -3.92 -5.02 -8.58
CA MET A 16 -3.40 -4.63 -7.29
C MET A 16 -4.00 -3.28 -6.88
N PHE A 17 -4.18 -3.10 -5.58
CA PHE A 17 -4.43 -1.77 -5.02
C PHE A 17 -3.10 -1.04 -4.87
N ALA A 18 -3.00 0.19 -5.37
CA ALA A 18 -1.93 1.09 -4.97
C ALA A 18 -2.38 1.94 -3.79
N VAL A 19 -1.54 2.05 -2.77
CA VAL A 19 -1.78 2.86 -1.57
C VAL A 19 -0.63 3.82 -1.39
N GLY A 20 -0.95 5.11 -1.19
CA GLY A 20 0.04 6.17 -1.06
C GLY A 20 0.06 7.08 -2.27
N GLY A 21 1.23 7.19 -2.89
CA GLY A 21 1.59 8.21 -3.86
C GLY A 21 2.00 9.52 -3.18
N TRP A 22 2.36 10.48 -4.01
CA TRP A 22 2.85 11.79 -3.60
C TRP A 22 1.98 12.46 -2.51
N GLU A 23 0.66 12.54 -2.70
CA GLU A 23 -0.22 13.27 -1.77
C GLU A 23 -0.69 12.47 -0.55
N ASN A 24 -0.57 11.14 -0.55
CA ASN A 24 -1.14 10.27 0.50
C ASN A 24 -0.10 9.44 1.26
N SER A 25 1.15 9.89 1.27
CA SER A 25 2.25 9.23 1.98
C SER A 25 2.45 9.67 3.45
N GLN A 26 1.68 10.64 3.93
CA GLN A 26 1.87 11.29 5.24
C GLN A 26 1.71 10.36 6.45
N TYR A 27 1.07 9.20 6.30
CA TYR A 27 0.82 8.27 7.41
C TYR A 27 1.86 7.16 7.53
N PHE A 28 2.64 6.89 6.47
CA PHE A 28 3.49 5.70 6.40
C PHE A 28 4.56 5.65 7.49
N SER A 29 5.28 6.74 7.73
CA SER A 29 6.30 6.80 8.80
C SER A 29 5.71 6.40 10.17
N SER A 30 4.53 6.94 10.50
CA SER A 30 3.87 6.64 11.78
C SER A 30 3.36 5.20 11.89
N ILE A 31 3.00 4.58 10.76
CA ILE A 31 2.54 3.20 10.67
C ILE A 31 3.75 2.27 10.78
N ALA A 32 4.78 2.53 9.98
CA ALA A 32 6.02 1.76 9.94
C ALA A 32 6.69 1.71 11.32
N ALA A 33 6.70 2.81 12.07
CA ALA A 33 7.29 2.88 13.41
C ALA A 33 6.53 2.11 14.51
N SER A 34 5.31 1.62 14.27
CA SER A 34 4.46 0.99 15.30
C SER A 34 4.03 -0.42 14.92
N PRO A 35 4.49 -1.46 15.64
CA PRO A 35 4.06 -2.85 15.40
C PRO A 35 2.54 -3.02 15.39
N ASP A 36 1.83 -2.40 16.33
CA ASP A 36 0.37 -2.49 16.42
C ASP A 36 -0.33 -1.86 15.21
N LYS A 37 0.17 -0.73 14.71
CA LYS A 37 -0.39 -0.11 13.50
C LYS A 37 -0.09 -0.94 12.26
N ARG A 38 1.12 -1.53 12.14
CA ARG A 38 1.45 -2.46 11.04
C ARG A 38 0.48 -3.63 11.01
N VAL A 39 0.20 -4.26 12.16
CA VAL A 39 -0.77 -5.36 12.26
C VAL A 39 -2.17 -4.94 11.80
N ARG A 40 -2.63 -3.74 12.20
CA ARG A 40 -3.95 -3.24 11.77
C ARG A 40 -4.02 -3.00 10.27
N VAL A 41 -2.99 -2.38 9.69
CA VAL A 41 -2.93 -2.13 8.24
C VAL A 41 -2.91 -3.44 7.47
N ILE A 42 -2.07 -4.41 7.87
CA ILE A 42 -2.03 -5.75 7.26
C ILE A 42 -3.42 -6.41 7.31
N ALA A 43 -4.08 -6.41 8.47
CA ALA A 43 -5.41 -7.01 8.60
C ALA A 43 -6.45 -6.32 7.70
N SER A 44 -6.43 -4.99 7.61
CA SER A 44 -7.35 -4.25 6.72
C SER A 44 -7.05 -4.49 5.24
N THR A 45 -5.78 -4.59 4.86
CA THR A 45 -5.35 -4.87 3.49
C THR A 45 -5.81 -6.26 3.07
N LEU A 46 -5.58 -7.29 3.90
CA LEU A 46 -6.04 -8.65 3.60
C LEU A 46 -7.56 -8.71 3.41
N LYS A 47 -8.32 -7.98 4.23
CA LYS A 47 -9.77 -7.87 4.07
C LYS A 47 -10.17 -7.24 2.72
N LEU A 48 -9.50 -6.16 2.31
CA LEU A 48 -9.77 -5.50 1.03
C LEU A 48 -9.41 -6.39 -0.17
N LEU A 49 -8.28 -7.10 -0.09
CA LEU A 49 -7.87 -8.03 -1.15
C LEU A 49 -8.93 -9.13 -1.36
N ASP A 50 -9.45 -9.70 -0.27
CA ASP A 50 -10.51 -10.70 -0.33
C ASP A 50 -11.83 -10.12 -0.86
N GLU A 51 -12.28 -8.98 -0.30
CA GLU A 51 -13.55 -8.33 -0.67
C GLU A 51 -13.62 -7.98 -2.15
N TYR A 52 -12.53 -7.46 -2.71
CA TYR A 52 -12.48 -7.01 -4.10
C TYR A 52 -11.83 -8.01 -5.05
N ARG A 53 -11.40 -9.17 -4.55
CA ARG A 53 -10.69 -10.22 -5.32
C ARG A 53 -9.49 -9.66 -6.09
N MET A 54 -8.66 -8.89 -5.39
CA MET A 54 -7.41 -8.35 -5.93
C MET A 54 -6.25 -9.28 -5.60
N ASP A 55 -5.26 -9.31 -6.47
CA ASP A 55 -4.10 -10.20 -6.40
C ASP A 55 -2.96 -9.67 -5.53
N GLY A 56 -3.03 -8.40 -5.12
CA GLY A 56 -2.00 -7.81 -4.26
C GLY A 56 -2.18 -6.33 -3.94
N ILE A 57 -1.20 -5.79 -3.24
CA ILE A 57 -1.08 -4.40 -2.86
C ILE A 57 0.28 -3.86 -3.30
N ASP A 58 0.29 -2.63 -3.78
CA ASP A 58 1.46 -1.82 -4.06
C ASP A 58 1.53 -0.69 -3.01
N ILE A 59 2.66 -0.60 -2.32
CA ILE A 59 2.89 0.43 -1.29
C ILE A 59 3.77 1.50 -1.90
N ASP A 60 3.13 2.57 -2.32
CA ASP A 60 3.76 3.69 -2.99
C ASP A 60 4.07 4.79 -1.97
N TRP A 61 5.06 4.54 -1.10
CA TRP A 61 5.50 5.53 -0.12
C TRP A 61 6.49 6.49 -0.77
N GLU A 62 6.06 7.75 -0.92
CA GLU A 62 6.86 8.83 -1.49
C GLU A 62 7.13 9.95 -0.47
N HIS A 63 8.28 9.95 0.21
CA HIS A 63 9.29 8.88 0.27
C HIS A 63 9.68 8.61 1.73
N PRO A 64 10.19 7.41 2.07
CA PRO A 64 10.78 7.16 3.37
C PRO A 64 11.92 8.12 3.65
N VAL A 65 12.05 8.58 4.89
CA VAL A 65 13.08 9.51 5.36
C VAL A 65 12.93 10.94 4.83
N THR A 66 13.00 11.18 3.52
CA THR A 66 13.02 12.55 2.98
C THR A 66 12.68 12.63 1.49
N GLY A 67 12.28 13.82 1.02
CA GLY A 67 12.08 14.12 -0.40
C GLY A 67 10.66 13.89 -0.93
N GLY A 68 9.73 13.49 -0.07
CA GLY A 68 8.30 13.39 -0.39
C GLY A 68 7.53 14.69 -0.21
N ALA A 69 6.22 14.66 -0.44
CA ALA A 69 5.33 15.79 -0.10
C ALA A 69 5.30 16.08 1.41
N VAL A 70 5.63 15.08 2.23
CA VAL A 70 5.83 15.18 3.67
C VAL A 70 7.16 14.50 4.02
N GLU A 71 7.97 15.18 4.85
CA GLU A 71 9.23 14.65 5.34
C GLU A 71 9.02 13.50 6.34
N GLY A 72 9.92 12.52 6.30
CA GLY A 72 9.93 11.37 7.20
C GLY A 72 10.94 11.52 8.33
N ILE A 73 11.40 10.39 8.87
CA ILE A 73 12.46 10.31 9.87
C ILE A 73 13.55 9.31 9.44
N PRO A 74 14.80 9.44 9.91
CA PRO A 74 15.87 8.51 9.55
C PRO A 74 15.53 7.03 9.79
N GLU A 75 14.76 6.75 10.85
CA GLU A 75 14.32 5.40 11.23
C GLU A 75 13.34 4.77 10.22
N ASP A 76 12.73 5.54 9.32
CA ASP A 76 11.88 5.01 8.25
C ASP A 76 12.62 3.98 7.41
N LYS A 77 13.93 4.16 7.22
CA LYS A 77 14.78 3.20 6.51
C LYS A 77 14.73 1.80 7.13
N GLN A 78 14.79 1.72 8.46
CA GLN A 78 14.73 0.45 9.19
C GLN A 78 13.29 -0.02 9.38
N ASN A 79 12.37 0.91 9.62
CA ASN A 79 10.96 0.59 9.89
C ASN A 79 10.21 0.09 8.65
N TYR A 80 10.70 0.37 7.45
CA TYR A 80 10.07 -0.08 6.21
C TYR A 80 10.30 -1.56 5.90
N VAL A 81 11.30 -2.21 6.52
CA VAL A 81 11.68 -3.63 6.32
C VAL A 81 11.22 -4.50 7.47
#